data_AF-A0A966FSN6-F1
#
_entry.id   AF-A0A966FSN6-F1
#
_cell.length_a   1.000
_cell.length_b   1.000
_cell.length_c   1.000
_cell.angle_alpha   90.00
_cell.angle_beta   90.00
_cell.angle_gamma   90.00
#
_symmetry.space_group_name_H-M   'P 1'
#
loop_
_entity.id
_entity.type
_entity.pdbx_description
1 polymer ?
#
loop_
_entity_poly.entity_id
_entity_poly.type
_entity_poly.pdbx_seq_one_letter_code
_entity_poly.pdbx_strand_id
1 'polypeptide(L)'
;MDDLSITSGLTNRLWRMALWGSVIAILIAPLIAMQFTGEVHWTPFDFAVATALLGTTALGIEFAIRTIGRPTFCVVAVLGILAVLLLVWAELAVGVFGTPFSGS
;
A
#
# COMPACT_ATOMS: atom_id res chain seq x y z
N MET A 1 -25.25 -26.66 7.07
CA MET A 1 -24.15 -26.75 6.07
C MET A 1 -24.14 -25.41 5.36
N ASP A 2 -23.87 -24.33 6.11
CA ASP A 2 -24.12 -22.93 5.72
C ASP A 2 -23.08 -21.95 6.31
N ASP A 3 -22.16 -22.46 7.15
CA ASP A 3 -21.24 -21.65 7.94
C ASP A 3 -19.98 -21.28 7.13
N LEU A 4 -19.60 -22.12 6.16
CA LEU A 4 -18.40 -21.93 5.32
C LEU A 4 -18.60 -20.88 4.21
N SER A 5 -19.82 -20.65 3.74
CA SER A 5 -20.12 -19.65 2.70
C SER A 5 -20.24 -18.24 3.27
N ILE A 6 -20.82 -18.09 4.47
CA ILE A 6 -20.92 -16.81 5.21
C ILE A 6 -19.51 -16.35 5.63
N THR A 7 -18.68 -17.25 6.16
CA THR A 7 -17.32 -16.93 6.61
C THR A 7 -16.37 -16.59 5.47
N SER A 8 -16.45 -17.27 4.32
CA SER A 8 -15.63 -16.92 3.15
C SER A 8 -16.05 -15.58 2.52
N GLY A 9 -17.35 -15.26 2.48
CA GLY A 9 -17.83 -13.95 2.04
C GLY A 9 -17.40 -12.81 2.95
N LEU A 10 -17.46 -13.02 4.27
CA LEU A 10 -16.96 -12.06 5.27
C LEU A 10 -15.45 -11.92 5.18
N THR A 11 -14.70 -13.01 5.11
CA THR A 11 -13.23 -13.02 4.98
C THR A 11 -12.80 -12.26 3.72
N ASN A 12 -13.51 -12.44 2.61
CA ASN A 12 -13.29 -11.69 1.36
C ASN A 12 -13.52 -10.18 1.49
N ARG A 13 -14.49 -9.79 2.32
CA ARG A 13 -14.76 -8.38 2.60
C ARG A 13 -13.74 -7.80 3.58
N LEU A 14 -13.37 -8.55 4.62
CA LEU A 14 -12.46 -8.14 5.67
C LEU A 14 -11.03 -7.93 5.17
N TRP A 15 -10.50 -8.80 4.30
CA TRP A 15 -9.15 -8.58 3.77
C TRP A 15 -9.07 -7.31 2.90
N ARG A 16 -10.12 -7.02 2.11
CA ARG A 16 -10.20 -5.79 1.31
C ARG A 16 -10.24 -4.57 2.23
N MET A 17 -11.06 -4.63 3.28
CA MET A 17 -11.13 -3.58 4.29
C MET A 17 -9.80 -3.39 5.00
N ALA A 18 -9.09 -4.46 5.35
CA ALA A 18 -7.78 -4.40 5.98
C ALA A 18 -6.74 -3.77 5.04
N LEU A 19 -6.74 -4.16 3.76
CA LEU A 19 -5.82 -3.62 2.75
C LEU A 19 -6.04 -2.13 2.54
N TRP A 20 -7.26 -1.70 2.23
CA TRP A 20 -7.59 -0.28 2.03
C TRP A 20 -7.46 0.52 3.34
N GLY A 21 -7.80 -0.09 4.48
CA GLY A 21 -7.60 0.50 5.80
C GLY A 21 -6.13 0.76 6.11
N SER A 22 -5.22 -0.12 5.69
CA SER A 22 -3.77 0.09 5.86
C SER A 22 -3.26 1.28 5.04
N VAL A 23 -3.74 1.47 3.80
CA VAL A 23 -3.40 2.64 2.97
C VAL A 23 -3.80 3.94 3.65
N ILE A 24 -5.04 3.99 4.17
CA ILE A 24 -5.57 5.15 4.88
C ILE A 24 -4.77 5.41 6.16
N ALA A 25 -4.46 4.35 6.93
CA ALA A 25 -3.68 4.48 8.17
C ALA A 25 -2.29 5.08 7.92
N ILE A 26 -1.62 4.65 6.85
CA ILE A 26 -0.29 5.18 6.47
C ILE A 26 -0.39 6.66 6.08
N LEU A 27 -1.42 7.07 5.34
CA LEU A 27 -1.61 8.48 4.93
C LEU A 27 -2.05 9.38 6.09
N ILE A 28 -2.78 8.87 7.07
CA ILE A 28 -3.21 9.64 8.23
C ILE A 28 -2.02 9.90 9.18
N ALA A 29 -1.02 9.02 9.24
CA ALA A 29 0.16 9.19 10.09
C ALA A 29 0.87 10.56 9.91
N PRO A 30 1.28 10.98 8.69
CA PRO A 30 1.87 12.30 8.48
C PRO A 30 0.88 13.44 8.73
N LEU A 31 -0.40 13.27 8.39
CA LEU A 31 -1.42 14.29 8.64
C LEU A 31 -1.55 14.61 10.12
N ILE A 32 -1.56 13.57 10.97
CA ILE A 32 -1.58 13.69 12.43
C ILE A 32 -0.24 14.27 12.92
N ALA A 33 0.90 13.75 12.43
CA ALA A 33 2.22 14.21 12.86
C ALA A 33 2.45 15.71 12.60
N MET A 34 1.95 16.22 11.47
CA MET A 34 1.97 17.65 11.11
C MET A 34 1.15 18.53 12.07
N GLN A 35 0.18 17.97 12.81
CA GLN A 35 -0.57 18.74 13.82
C GLN A 35 0.22 18.93 15.12
N PHE A 36 1.18 18.05 15.40
CA PHE A 36 1.93 18.05 16.65
C PHE A 36 3.34 18.59 16.50
N THR A 37 3.95 18.45 15.32
CA THR A 37 5.35 18.80 15.07
C THR A 37 5.52 19.48 13.72
N GLY A 38 6.46 20.42 13.65
CA GLY A 38 6.97 20.97 12.39
C GLY A 38 8.15 20.17 11.83
N GLU A 39 8.37 18.93 12.26
CA GLU A 39 9.44 18.09 11.73
C GLU A 39 8.98 17.32 10.49
N VAL A 40 7.71 16.93 10.45
CA VAL A 40 7.07 16.33 9.30
C VAL A 40 6.42 17.43 8.48
N HIS A 41 6.85 17.61 7.23
CA HIS A 41 6.27 18.59 6.32
C HIS A 41 5.90 17.93 4.99
N TRP A 42 4.72 17.32 4.94
CA TRP A 42 4.18 16.78 3.69
C TRP A 42 3.35 17.85 2.99
N THR A 43 3.69 18.14 1.74
CA THR A 43 2.88 18.98 0.87
C THR A 43 1.67 18.19 0.34
N PRO A 44 0.61 18.86 -0.15
CA PRO A 44 -0.48 18.18 -0.84
C PRO A 44 -0.02 17.29 -2.01
N PHE A 45 1.12 17.64 -2.64
CA PHE A 45 1.72 16.83 -3.68
C PHE A 45 2.27 15.50 -3.13
N ASP A 46 2.91 15.51 -1.96
CA ASP A 46 3.39 14.28 -1.29
C ASP A 46 2.24 13.34 -0.94
N PHE A 47 1.13 13.89 -0.45
CA PHE A 47 -0.09 13.12 -0.23
C PHE A 47 -0.64 12.52 -1.54
N ALA A 48 -0.61 13.26 -2.64
CA ALA A 48 -1.05 12.75 -3.94
C ALA A 48 -0.13 11.62 -4.44
N VAL A 49 1.19 11.78 -4.33
CA VAL A 49 2.18 10.76 -4.72
C VAL A 49 2.02 9.51 -3.84
N ALA A 50 1.95 9.67 -2.52
CA ALA A 50 1.77 8.55 -1.59
C ALA A 50 0.44 7.83 -1.82
N THR A 51 -0.65 8.57 -2.08
CA THR A 51 -1.96 7.98 -2.40
C THR A 51 -1.92 7.20 -3.71
N ALA A 52 -1.29 7.75 -4.75
CA ALA A 52 -1.14 7.07 -6.03
C ALA A 52 -0.28 5.80 -5.87
N LEU A 53 0.84 5.88 -5.15
CA LEU A 53 1.75 4.76 -4.93
C LEU A 53 1.10 3.63 -4.11
N LEU A 54 0.50 3.96 -2.97
CA LEU A 54 -0.17 2.96 -2.12
C LEU A 54 -1.45 2.43 -2.76
N GLY A 55 -2.22 3.30 -3.42
CA GLY A 55 -3.45 2.93 -4.11
C GLY A 55 -3.19 1.99 -5.28
N THR A 56 -2.18 2.27 -6.12
CA THR A 56 -1.78 1.38 -7.22
C THR A 56 -1.24 0.05 -6.68
N THR A 57 -0.50 0.06 -5.59
CA THR A 57 -0.04 -1.17 -4.92
C THR A 57 -1.21 -2.00 -4.41
N ALA A 58 -2.17 -1.39 -3.72
CA ALA A 58 -3.37 -2.08 -3.21
C ALA A 58 -4.20 -2.68 -4.35
N LEU A 59 -4.38 -1.94 -5.45
CA LEU A 59 -5.03 -2.43 -6.66
C LEU A 59 -4.26 -3.60 -7.29
N GLY A 60 -2.93 -3.51 -7.37
CA GLY A 60 -2.06 -4.57 -7.88
C GLY A 60 -2.17 -5.85 -7.06
N ILE A 61 -2.21 -5.73 -5.72
CA ILE A 61 -2.41 -6.86 -4.80
C ILE A 61 -3.81 -7.47 -4.99
N GLU A 62 -4.87 -6.64 -5.04
CA GLU A 62 -6.24 -7.11 -5.27
C GLU A 62 -6.39 -7.80 -6.63
N PHE A 63 -5.69 -7.30 -7.67
CA PHE A 63 -5.63 -7.92 -8.99
C PHE A 63 -4.86 -9.25 -8.98
N ALA A 64 -3.69 -9.31 -8.34
CA ALA A 64 -2.90 -10.52 -8.22
C ALA A 64 -3.68 -11.65 -7.52
N ILE A 65 -4.36 -11.33 -6.40
CA ILE A 65 -5.16 -12.29 -5.64
C ILE A 65 -6.37 -12.79 -6.46
N ARG A 66 -7.00 -11.93 -7.26
CA ARG A 66 -8.15 -12.32 -8.10
C ARG A 66 -7.77 -13.14 -9.33
N THR A 67 -6.64 -12.84 -9.94
CA THR A 67 -6.23 -13.44 -11.21
C THR A 67 -5.42 -14.72 -11.00
N ILE A 68 -4.60 -14.78 -9.94
CA ILE A 68 -3.67 -15.89 -9.72
C ILE A 68 -4.35 -16.98 -8.88
N GLY A 69 -4.82 -18.04 -9.53
CA GLY A 69 -5.47 -19.18 -8.86
C GLY A 69 -4.54 -20.07 -8.03
N ARG A 70 -3.21 -19.94 -8.16
CA ARG A 70 -2.24 -20.74 -7.38
C ARG A 70 -1.67 -19.92 -6.21
N PRO A 71 -1.85 -20.36 -4.95
CA PRO A 71 -1.49 -19.54 -3.77
C PRO A 71 0.01 -19.21 -3.72
N THR A 72 0.89 -20.15 -4.09
CA THR A 72 2.35 -19.91 -4.12
C THR A 72 2.73 -18.79 -5.08
N PHE A 73 2.17 -18.79 -6.30
CA PHE A 73 2.44 -17.74 -7.28
C PHE A 73 1.83 -16.41 -6.87
N CYS A 74 0.67 -16.44 -6.20
CA CYS A 74 0.06 -15.24 -5.65
C CYS A 74 0.95 -14.60 -4.58
N VAL A 75 1.51 -15.39 -3.66
CA VAL A 75 2.43 -14.88 -2.63
C VAL A 75 3.68 -14.27 -3.28
N VAL A 76 4.29 -14.94 -4.26
CA VAL A 76 5.45 -14.40 -4.99
C VAL A 76 5.12 -13.08 -5.69
N ALA A 77 3.96 -12.98 -6.35
CA ALA A 77 3.52 -11.76 -7.00
C ALA A 77 3.31 -10.62 -6.00
N VAL A 78 2.64 -10.88 -4.87
CA VAL A 78 2.42 -9.89 -3.82
C VAL A 78 3.76 -9.43 -3.21
N LEU A 79 4.67 -10.36 -2.93
CA LEU A 79 6.01 -10.01 -2.43
C LEU A 79 6.80 -9.16 -3.44
N GLY A 80 6.68 -9.46 -4.74
CA GLY A 80 7.28 -8.64 -5.80
C GLY A 80 6.70 -7.23 -5.85
N ILE A 81 5.38 -7.09 -5.76
CA ILE A 81 4.70 -5.78 -5.71
C ILE A 81 5.16 -4.98 -4.48
N LEU A 82 5.23 -5.61 -3.31
CA LEU A 82 5.72 -4.97 -2.08
C LEU A 82 7.19 -4.58 -2.17
N ALA A 83 8.04 -5.41 -2.80
CA ALA A 83 9.44 -5.06 -3.04
C ALA A 83 9.56 -3.81 -3.93
N VAL A 84 8.78 -3.73 -5.00
CA VAL A 84 8.73 -2.54 -5.87
C VAL A 84 8.23 -1.32 -5.10
N LEU A 85 7.17 -1.45 -4.30
CA LEU A 85 6.68 -0.38 -3.43
C LEU A 85 7.79 0.15 -2.53
N LEU A 86 8.51 -0.74 -1.82
CA LEU A 86 9.57 -0.36 -0.90
C LEU A 86 10.75 0.29 -1.61
N LEU A 87 11.10 -0.17 -2.81
CA LEU A 87 12.14 0.46 -3.63
C LEU A 87 11.74 1.87 -4.04
N VAL A 88 10.53 2.06 -4.56
CA VAL A 88 10.03 3.39 -4.95
C VAL A 88 9.92 4.30 -3.73
N TRP A 89 9.47 3.78 -2.59
CA TRP A 89 9.40 4.55 -1.36
C TRP A 89 10.79 4.97 -0.86
N ALA A 90 11.77 4.07 -0.91
CA ALA A 90 13.15 4.36 -0.53
C ALA A 90 13.79 5.40 -1.47
N GLU A 91 13.50 5.34 -2.76
CA GLU A 91 13.92 6.36 -3.73
C GLU A 91 13.34 7.73 -3.39
N LEU A 92 12.03 7.80 -3.13
CA LEU A 92 11.37 9.07 -2.82
C LEU A 92 11.82 9.64 -1.46
N ALA A 93 12.03 8.78 -0.46
CA ALA A 93 12.36 9.21 0.90
C ALA A 93 13.86 9.45 1.14
N VAL A 94 14.73 8.62 0.55
CA VAL A 94 16.18 8.62 0.83
C VAL A 94 17.00 8.89 -0.43
N GLY A 95 16.47 8.64 -1.63
CA GLY A 95 17.20 8.83 -2.89
C GLY A 95 18.30 7.79 -3.10
N VAL A 96 18.02 6.51 -2.84
CA VAL A 96 19.02 5.43 -2.84
C VAL A 96 19.79 5.31 -4.16
N PHE A 97 19.17 5.56 -5.31
CA PHE A 97 19.79 5.48 -6.64
C PHE A 97 20.27 6.83 -7.19
N GLY A 98 20.09 7.95 -6.47
CA GLY A 98 20.52 9.28 -6.90
C GLY A 98 19.87 9.76 -8.21
N THR A 99 18.65 9.32 -8.49
CA THR A 99 17.90 9.70 -9.69
C THR A 99 17.27 11.09 -9.54
N PRO A 100 16.89 11.79 -10.64
CA PRO A 100 16.24 13.10 -10.56
C PRO A 100 14.88 13.10 -9.82
N PHE A 101 14.36 11.92 -9.47
CA PHE A 101 13.13 11.73 -8.71
C PHE A 101 13.37 11.62 -7.19
N SER A 102 14.63 11.65 -6.72
CA SER A 102 14.93 11.58 -5.28
C SER A 102 14.43 12.82 -4.54
N GLY A 103 13.81 12.63 -3.37
CA GLY A 103 13.23 13.69 -2.54
C GLY A 103 14.24 14.54 -1.76
N SER A 104 15.45 14.75 -2.30
CA SER A 104 16.56 15.51 -1.70
C SER A 104 16.75 16.87 -2.34
#